data_AF-A0A1X2APA5-F1
#
_entry.id   AF-A0A1X2APA5-F1
#
_cell.length_a   1.000
_cell.length_b   1.000
_cell.length_c   1.000
_cell.angle_alpha   90.00
_cell.angle_beta   90.00
_cell.angle_gamma   90.00
#
_symmetry.space_group_name_H-M   'P 1'
#
loop_
_entity.id
_entity.type
_entity.pdbx_description
1 polymer ?
#
loop_
_entity_poly.entity_id
_entity_poly.type
_entity_poly.pdbx_seq_one_letter_code
_entity_poly.pdbx_strand_id
1 'polypeptide(L)'
;MSIVVDANVLRSTSDAIQAHMEHAIAIAQGYLANQENVMNPSTWSGDAVVASHMTASEVSNDLNKVLTGGTRLAEGLKQAAALMEAHEADSQHAFRALFGGSAQNLA
;
A
#
# COMPACT_ATOMS: atom_id res chain seq x y z
N MET A 1 15.91 6.74 18.14
CA MET A 1 14.50 6.37 18.34
C MET A 1 14.23 5.17 17.43
N SER A 2 13.85 4.01 17.98
CA SER A 2 13.58 2.80 17.20
C SER A 2 12.07 2.70 16.97
N ILE A 3 11.64 2.49 15.73
CA ILE A 3 10.24 2.17 15.44
C ILE A 3 10.01 0.75 15.94
N VAL A 4 9.12 0.57 16.90
CA VAL A 4 8.59 -0.75 17.25
C VAL A 4 7.57 -1.09 16.17
N VAL A 5 7.91 -2.05 15.32
CA VAL A 5 6.96 -2.57 14.33
C VAL A 5 6.08 -3.57 15.05
N ASP A 6 4.80 -3.26 15.19
CA ASP A 6 3.76 -4.16 15.68
C ASP A 6 2.65 -4.32 14.62
N ALA A 7 1.69 -5.21 14.89
CA ALA A 7 0.59 -5.48 13.96
C ALA A 7 -0.25 -4.23 13.65
N ASN A 8 -0.37 -3.29 14.59
CA ASN A 8 -1.11 -2.05 14.39
C ASN A 8 -0.36 -1.07 13.49
N VAL A 9 0.96 -0.96 13.63
CA VAL A 9 1.82 -0.19 12.72
C VAL A 9 1.71 -0.74 11.30
N LEU A 10 1.72 -2.06 11.11
CA LEU A 10 1.58 -2.68 9.79
C LEU A 10 0.20 -2.41 9.16
N ARG A 11 -0.90 -2.51 9.92
CA ARG A 11 -2.24 -2.21 9.42
C ARG A 11 -2.41 -0.74 9.07
N SER A 12 -2.03 0.17 9.97
CA SER A 12 -2.11 1.61 9.72
C SER A 12 -1.26 2.03 8.52
N THR A 13 -0.10 1.40 8.32
CA THR A 13 0.72 1.62 7.13
C THR A 13 0.03 1.11 5.86
N SER A 14 -0.62 -0.05 5.92
CA SER A 14 -1.43 -0.59 4.81
C SER A 14 -2.56 0.38 4.41
N ASP A 15 -3.31 0.87 5.40
CA ASP A 15 -4.42 1.81 5.17
C ASP A 15 -3.90 3.13 4.59
N ALA A 16 -2.76 3.64 5.08
CA ALA A 16 -2.12 4.83 4.55
C ALA A 16 -1.68 4.65 3.08
N ILE A 17 -1.10 3.50 2.73
CA ILE A 17 -0.74 3.17 1.34
C ILE A 17 -1.99 3.18 0.46
N GLN A 18 -3.10 2.59 0.92
CA GLN A 18 -4.37 2.61 0.17
C GLN A 18 -4.87 4.03 -0.07
N ALA A 19 -4.92 4.86 0.97
CA ALA A 19 -5.35 6.26 0.86
C ALA A 19 -4.44 7.08 -0.08
N HIS A 20 -3.12 6.89 0.00
CA HIS A 20 -2.18 7.58 -0.88
C HIS A 20 -2.30 7.12 -2.34
N MET A 21 -2.58 5.85 -2.60
CA MET A 21 -2.85 5.36 -3.95
C MET A 21 -4.12 5.98 -4.53
N GLU A 22 -5.22 6.01 -3.76
CA GLU A 22 -6.47 6.65 -4.20
C GLU A 22 -6.25 8.11 -4.57
N HIS A 23 -5.50 8.85 -3.75
CA HIS A 23 -5.14 10.23 -4.03
C HIS A 23 -4.26 10.38 -5.29
N ALA A 24 -3.25 9.53 -5.45
CA ALA A 24 -2.36 9.57 -6.62
C ALA A 24 -3.12 9.26 -7.93
N ILE A 25 -4.05 8.30 -7.88
CA ILE A 25 -4.93 7.95 -9.01
C ILE A 25 -5.81 9.15 -9.38
N ALA A 26 -6.42 9.80 -8.39
CA ALA A 26 -7.27 10.97 -8.64
C ALA A 26 -6.50 12.10 -9.34
N ILE A 27 -5.28 12.43 -8.88
CA ILE A 27 -4.43 13.47 -9.49
C ILE A 27 -4.12 13.13 -10.95
N ALA A 28 -3.66 11.90 -11.19
CA ALA A 28 -3.23 11.50 -12.52
C ALA A 28 -4.40 11.34 -13.50
N GLN A 29 -5.55 10.84 -13.05
CA GLN A 29 -6.78 10.85 -13.87
C GLN A 29 -7.20 12.29 -14.22
N GLY A 30 -7.11 13.21 -13.26
CA GLY A 30 -7.34 14.64 -13.53
C GLY A 30 -6.38 15.21 -14.57
N TYR A 31 -5.10 14.87 -14.50
CA TYR A 31 -4.12 15.25 -15.51
C TYR A 31 -4.46 14.70 -16.89
N LEU A 32 -4.80 13.40 -17.01
CA LEU A 32 -5.13 12.76 -18.27
C LEU A 32 -6.37 13.38 -18.92
N ALA A 33 -7.43 13.60 -18.14
CA ALA A 33 -8.65 14.25 -18.62
C ALA A 33 -8.39 15.70 -19.09
N ASN A 34 -7.53 16.44 -18.37
CA ASN A 34 -7.14 17.78 -18.78
C ASN A 34 -6.28 17.76 -20.05
N GLN A 35 -5.34 16.81 -20.16
CA GLN A 35 -4.47 16.65 -21.32
C GLN A 35 -5.29 16.38 -22.59
N GLU A 36 -6.29 15.49 -22.53
CA GLU A 36 -7.19 15.19 -23.65
C GLU A 36 -7.96 16.43 -24.14
N ASN A 37 -8.42 17.26 -23.19
CA ASN A 37 -9.16 18.48 -23.51
C ASN A 37 -8.29 19.59 -24.10
N VAL A 38 -7.10 19.83 -23.52
CA VAL A 38 -6.23 20.96 -23.89
C VAL A 38 -5.40 20.65 -25.14
N MET A 39 -4.89 19.42 -25.27
CA MET A 39 -3.95 19.03 -26.33
C MET A 39 -4.65 18.19 -27.40
N ASN A 40 -5.91 18.49 -27.70
CA ASN A 40 -6.69 17.74 -28.66
C ASN A 40 -6.00 17.77 -30.05
N PRO A 41 -5.68 16.60 -30.64
CA PRO A 41 -4.95 16.52 -31.90
C PRO A 41 -5.74 17.05 -33.11
N SER A 42 -7.05 17.26 -32.97
CA SER A 42 -7.87 17.96 -33.98
C SER A 42 -7.68 19.48 -33.98
N THR A 43 -7.19 20.04 -32.87
CA THR A 43 -7.02 21.49 -32.67
C THR A 43 -5.56 21.90 -32.68
N TRP A 44 -4.67 21.07 -32.15
CA TRP A 44 -3.23 21.31 -32.05
C TRP A 44 -2.44 20.20 -32.76
N SER A 45 -1.33 20.56 -33.41
CA SER A 45 -0.46 19.60 -34.12
C SER A 45 1.03 19.89 -33.92
N GLY A 46 1.88 18.94 -34.32
CA GLY A 46 3.35 19.03 -34.23
C GLY A 46 3.96 18.26 -33.06
N ASP A 47 5.29 18.30 -32.96
CA ASP A 47 6.08 17.45 -32.06
C ASP A 47 5.72 17.63 -30.58
N ALA A 48 5.31 18.83 -30.17
CA ALA A 48 4.88 19.10 -28.80
C ALA A 48 3.60 18.36 -28.40
N VAL A 49 2.64 18.22 -29.33
CA VAL A 49 1.39 17.48 -29.09
C VAL A 49 1.67 15.98 -29.01
N VAL A 50 2.54 15.47 -29.90
CA VAL A 50 3.00 14.09 -29.87
C VAL A 50 3.71 13.77 -28.55
N ALA A 51 4.65 14.63 -28.12
CA ALA A 51 5.33 14.48 -26.84
C ALA A 51 4.36 14.47 -25.65
N SER A 52 3.39 15.39 -25.63
CA SER A 52 2.35 15.46 -24.60
C SER A 52 1.54 14.16 -24.50
N HIS A 53 1.12 13.59 -25.64
CA HIS A 53 0.42 12.31 -25.65
C HIS A 53 1.29 11.13 -25.19
N MET A 54 2.57 11.11 -25.56
CA MET A 54 3.49 10.09 -25.06
C MET A 54 3.61 10.16 -23.54
N THR A 55 3.80 11.36 -22.96
CA THR A 55 3.83 11.55 -21.51
C THR A 55 2.51 11.13 -20.85
N ALA A 56 1.35 11.43 -21.45
CA ALA A 56 0.07 10.95 -20.95
C ALA A 56 -0.01 9.41 -20.93
N SER A 57 0.48 8.75 -21.98
CA SER A 57 0.56 7.29 -22.01
C SER A 57 1.51 6.73 -20.95
N GLU A 58 2.64 7.37 -20.69
CA GLU A 58 3.58 6.99 -19.63
C GLU A 58 2.93 7.12 -18.25
N VAL A 59 2.28 8.25 -17.97
CA VAL A 59 1.54 8.47 -16.72
C VAL A 59 0.47 7.39 -16.51
N SER A 60 -0.29 7.04 -17.55
CA SER A 60 -1.29 5.98 -17.47
C SER A 60 -0.67 4.61 -17.18
N ASN A 61 0.48 4.29 -17.77
CA ASN A 61 1.18 3.03 -17.53
C ASN A 61 1.74 2.96 -16.12
N ASP A 62 2.33 4.05 -15.62
CA ASP A 62 2.89 4.10 -14.29
C ASP A 62 1.81 4.07 -13.20
N LEU A 63 0.65 4.65 -13.44
CA LEU A 63 -0.52 4.49 -12.58
C LEU A 63 -0.92 3.02 -12.39
N ASN A 64 -0.97 2.25 -13.48
CA ASN A 64 -1.30 0.82 -13.41
C ASN A 64 -0.25 0.04 -12.60
N LYS A 65 1.02 0.41 -12.70
CA LYS A 65 2.09 -0.18 -11.88
C LYS A 65 1.93 0.18 -10.40
N VAL A 66 1.65 1.44 -10.10
CA VAL A 66 1.41 1.92 -8.72
C VAL A 66 0.24 1.18 -8.10
N LEU A 67 -0.90 1.08 -8.81
CA LEU A 67 -2.07 0.37 -8.34
C LEU A 67 -1.74 -1.11 -8.05
N THR A 68 -1.09 -1.78 -9.00
CA THR A 68 -0.73 -3.20 -8.86
C THR A 68 0.24 -3.43 -7.71
N GLY A 69 1.34 -2.67 -7.67
CA GLY A 69 2.40 -2.81 -6.68
C GLY A 69 1.93 -2.42 -5.28
N GLY A 70 1.22 -1.31 -5.16
CA GLY A 70 0.72 -0.81 -3.88
C GLY A 70 -0.42 -1.65 -3.32
N THR A 71 -1.31 -2.22 -4.16
CA THR A 71 -2.32 -3.20 -3.71
C THR A 71 -1.64 -4.43 -3.13
N ARG A 72 -0.64 -4.98 -3.83
CA ARG A 72 0.13 -6.13 -3.35
C ARG A 72 0.87 -5.82 -2.04
N LEU A 73 1.45 -4.63 -1.91
CA LEU A 73 2.13 -4.21 -0.70
C LEU A 73 1.16 -4.08 0.48
N ALA A 74 0.04 -3.38 0.28
CA ALA A 74 -1.00 -3.20 1.30
C ALA A 74 -1.52 -4.56 1.81
N GLU A 75 -1.78 -5.49 0.90
CA GLU A 75 -2.20 -6.86 1.24
C GLU A 75 -1.11 -7.62 2.01
N GLY A 76 0.15 -7.55 1.56
CA GLY A 76 1.28 -8.16 2.25
C GLY A 76 1.46 -7.64 3.68
N LEU A 77 1.24 -6.33 3.91
CA LEU A 77 1.28 -5.74 5.25
C LEU A 77 0.15 -6.24 6.15
N LYS A 78 -1.06 -6.43 5.62
CA LYS A 78 -2.20 -7.01 6.36
C LYS A 78 -1.91 -8.46 6.76
N GLN A 79 -1.33 -9.25 5.86
CA GLN A 79 -0.93 -10.63 6.14
C GLN A 79 0.20 -10.69 7.19
N ALA A 80 1.20 -9.82 7.07
CA ALA A 80 2.27 -9.72 8.06
C ALA A 80 1.73 -9.33 9.44
N ALA A 81 0.78 -8.40 9.52
CA ALA A 81 0.12 -8.04 10.77
C ALA A 81 -0.59 -9.24 11.41
N ALA A 82 -1.36 -10.01 10.63
CA ALA A 82 -2.03 -11.21 11.11
C ALA A 82 -1.05 -12.28 11.61
N LEU A 83 0.07 -12.48 10.90
CA LEU A 83 1.11 -13.42 11.31
C LEU A 83 1.77 -13.00 12.64
N MET A 84 2.01 -11.71 12.83
CA MET A 84 2.56 -11.19 14.09
C MET A 84 1.62 -11.42 15.27
N GLU A 85 0.32 -11.21 15.09
CA GLU A 85 -0.67 -11.49 16.15
C GLU A 85 -0.76 -12.97 16.49
N ALA A 86 -0.67 -13.84 15.48
CA ALA A 86 -0.62 -15.28 15.70
C ALA A 86 0.62 -15.67 16.52
N HIS A 87 1.80 -15.14 16.17
CA HIS A 87 3.04 -15.38 16.93
C HIS A 87 2.96 -14.85 18.36
N GLU A 88 2.35 -13.69 18.58
CA GLU A 88 2.13 -13.12 19.91
C GLU A 88 1.22 -14.05 20.75
N ALA A 89 0.11 -14.50 20.19
CA ALA A 89 -0.82 -15.42 20.86
C ALA A 89 -0.15 -16.76 21.19
N ASP A 90 0.57 -17.36 20.24
CA ASP A 90 1.29 -18.62 20.42
C ASP A 90 2.37 -18.49 21.51
N SER A 91 3.09 -17.36 21.52
CA SER A 91 4.10 -17.07 22.53
C SER A 91 3.49 -16.94 23.93
N GLN A 92 2.33 -16.28 24.05
CA GLN A 92 1.60 -16.19 25.32
C GLN A 92 1.11 -17.56 25.79
N HIS A 93 0.62 -18.41 24.88
CA HIS A 93 0.24 -19.78 25.20
C HIS A 93 1.43 -20.62 25.67
N ALA A 94 2.55 -20.59 24.95
CA ALA A 94 3.77 -21.31 25.31
C ALA A 94 4.32 -20.83 26.66
N PHE A 95 4.32 -19.51 26.90
CA PHE A 95 4.74 -18.93 28.17
C PHE A 95 3.86 -19.42 29.34
N ARG A 96 2.54 -19.40 29.17
CA ARG A 96 1.60 -19.94 30.17
C ARG A 96 1.80 -21.43 30.40
N ALA A 97 2.10 -22.21 29.37
CA ALA A 97 2.38 -23.64 29.52
C ALA A 97 3.66 -23.90 30.33
N LEU A 98 4.71 -23.12 30.10
CA LEU A 98 5.99 -23.26 30.79
C LEU A 98 5.97 -22.79 32.26
N PHE A 99 5.27 -21.68 32.55
CA PHE A 99 5.33 -21.02 33.86
C PHE A 99 4.02 -21.04 34.65
N GLY A 100 2.88 -21.34 34.00
CA GLY A 100 1.57 -21.45 34.65
C GLY A 100 1.32 -22.79 35.33
N GLY A 101 2.04 -23.86 34.93
CA GLY A 101 1.98 -25.18 35.57
C GLY A 101 2.85 -25.34 36.81
N SER A 102 3.82 -24.43 37.04
CA SER A 102 4.77 -24.53 38.15
C SER A 102 4.17 -24.26 39.54
N ALA A 103 2.94 -23.72 39.60
CA ALA A 103 2.26 -23.42 40.87
C ALA A 103 1.57 -24.65 41.50
N GLN A 104 1.49 -25.80 40.82
CA GLN A 104 0.77 -26.99 41.31
C GLN A 104 1.64 -28.03 42.03
N ASN A 105 2.96 -27.87 42.08
CA ASN A 105 3.89 -28.84 42.68
C ASN A 105 4.57 -28.35 43.98
N LEU A 106 4.01 -27.34 44.66
CA LEU A 106 4.57 -26.78 45.92
C LEU A 106 3.64 -26.96 47.14
N ALA A 107 2.82 -28.01 47.17
CA ALA A 107 2.00 -28.38 48.33
C ALA A 107 2.33 -29.79 48.83
#